data_AF-A0AAW0LQ32-F1
#
_entry.id   AF-A0AAW0LQ32-F1
#
_cell.length_a   1.000
_cell.length_b   1.000
_cell.length_c   1.000
_cell.angle_alpha   90.00
_cell.angle_beta   90.00
_cell.angle_gamma   90.00
#
_symmetry.space_group_name_H-M   'P 1'
#
loop_
_entity.id
_entity.type
_entity.pdbx_description
1 polymer ?
#
loop_
_entity_poly.entity_id
_entity_poly.type
_entity_poly.pdbx_seq_one_letter_code
_entity_poly.pdbx_strand_id
1 'polypeptide(L)'
;MAKNGWSEELEVEMRDIIEVVKRKDIKDYARLGNLMLKINKILAISGPLLTGIAAIGSTFVGNGSWAAIIAVAAGALGSAVNAFEHGGQVGMVFEMYRNNAGFFRLLEESIEGTLEEKDLEKRENGELFEMKLALKFGRSLSQLKELARKSAYSRKEGTSFDEFASKLF
;
A
#
# COMPACT_ATOMS: atom_id res chain seq x y z
N MET A 1 30.21 -30.02 2.72
CA MET A 1 29.77 -28.85 3.51
C MET A 1 28.27 -28.87 3.55
N ALA A 2 27.68 -28.90 4.74
CA ALA A 2 26.24 -28.69 4.86
C ALA A 2 25.95 -27.27 4.35
N LYS A 3 25.17 -27.14 3.27
CA LYS A 3 24.68 -25.83 2.83
C LYS A 3 23.86 -25.25 3.99
N ASN A 4 24.06 -23.99 4.36
CA ASN A 4 23.38 -23.32 5.48
C ASN A 4 21.86 -23.13 5.19
N GLY A 5 21.11 -24.22 5.00
CA GLY A 5 19.71 -24.23 4.57
C GLY A 5 19.45 -23.71 3.14
N TRP A 6 20.44 -23.09 2.49
CA TRP A 6 20.30 -22.52 1.14
C TRP A 6 20.46 -23.58 0.04
N SER A 7 19.50 -23.63 -0.87
CA SER A 7 19.59 -24.36 -2.14
C SER A 7 19.50 -23.36 -3.31
N GLU A 8 19.95 -23.77 -4.50
CA GLU A 8 19.79 -22.96 -5.71
C GLU A 8 18.31 -22.73 -6.03
N GLU A 9 17.48 -23.75 -5.79
CA GLU A 9 16.02 -23.66 -5.92
C GLU A 9 15.45 -22.57 -4.99
N LEU A 10 15.86 -22.56 -3.72
CA LEU A 10 15.41 -21.55 -2.76
C LEU A 10 15.83 -20.14 -3.18
N GLU A 11 17.05 -19.97 -3.69
CA GLU A 11 17.49 -18.67 -4.21
C GLU A 11 16.65 -18.20 -5.41
N VAL A 12 16.30 -19.11 -6.33
CA VAL A 12 15.41 -18.80 -7.46
C VAL A 12 14.02 -18.43 -6.96
N GLU A 13 13.46 -19.20 -6.03
CA GLU A 13 12.15 -18.92 -5.41
C GLU A 13 12.14 -17.52 -4.77
N MET A 14 13.18 -17.16 -4.01
CA MET A 14 13.30 -15.82 -3.40
C MET A 14 13.33 -14.70 -4.45
N ARG A 15 14.02 -14.91 -5.58
CA ARG A 15 14.04 -13.94 -6.69
C ARG A 15 12.67 -13.78 -7.34
N ASP A 16 11.94 -14.88 -7.51
CA ASP A 16 10.58 -14.85 -8.05
C ASP A 16 9.59 -14.17 -7.10
N ILE A 17 9.75 -14.35 -5.78
CA ILE A 17 8.96 -13.67 -4.75
C ILE A 17 9.25 -12.17 -4.74
N ILE A 18 10.52 -11.74 -4.76
CA ILE A 18 10.89 -10.31 -4.84
C ILE A 18 10.24 -9.65 -6.05
N GLU A 19 10.20 -10.32 -7.20
CA GLU A 19 9.56 -9.78 -8.39
C GLU A 19 8.07 -9.48 -8.17
N VAL A 20 7.35 -10.38 -7.49
CA VAL A 20 5.95 -10.15 -7.12
C VAL A 20 5.85 -8.93 -6.20
N VAL A 21 6.65 -8.89 -5.13
CA VAL A 21 6.66 -7.77 -4.16
C VAL A 21 6.87 -6.42 -4.85
N LYS A 22 7.84 -6.35 -5.76
CA LYS A 22 8.16 -5.13 -6.54
C LYS A 22 7.04 -4.73 -7.49
N ARG A 23 6.47 -5.70 -8.21
CA ARG A 23 5.51 -5.43 -9.29
C ARG A 23 4.09 -5.22 -8.80
N LYS A 24 3.72 -5.85 -7.69
CA LYS A 24 2.38 -5.83 -7.11
C LYS A 24 2.37 -5.07 -5.79
N ASP A 25 2.85 -5.65 -4.71
CA ASP A 25 2.69 -5.11 -3.36
C ASP A 25 3.15 -3.65 -3.25
N ILE A 26 4.41 -3.35 -3.57
CA ILE A 26 4.97 -2.00 -3.43
C ILE A 26 4.28 -1.01 -4.36
N LYS A 27 4.08 -1.38 -5.63
CA LYS A 27 3.50 -0.48 -6.64
C LYS A 27 2.05 -0.15 -6.34
N ASP A 28 1.23 -1.15 -6.00
CA ASP A 28 -0.19 -0.96 -5.76
C ASP A 28 -0.41 -0.20 -4.45
N TYR A 29 0.30 -0.52 -3.36
CA TYR A 29 0.18 0.24 -2.12
C TYR A 29 0.71 1.67 -2.23
N ALA A 30 1.81 1.91 -2.96
CA ALA A 30 2.28 3.27 -3.21
C ALA A 30 1.27 4.07 -4.07
N ARG A 31 0.63 3.42 -5.05
CA ARG A 31 -0.43 4.03 -5.87
C ARG A 31 -1.65 4.39 -5.03
N LEU A 32 -2.12 3.46 -4.20
CA LEU A 32 -3.25 3.68 -3.29
C LEU A 32 -2.96 4.78 -2.28
N GLY A 33 -1.75 4.80 -1.69
CA GLY A 33 -1.29 5.90 -0.85
C GLY A 33 -1.32 7.24 -1.57
N ASN A 34 -0.77 7.32 -2.78
CA ASN A 34 -0.81 8.56 -3.58
C ASN A 34 -2.24 9.01 -3.94
N LEU A 35 -3.16 8.07 -4.19
CA LEU A 35 -4.57 8.38 -4.43
C LEU A 35 -5.21 8.98 -3.17
N MET A 36 -5.02 8.34 -2.01
CA MET A 36 -5.55 8.81 -0.74
C MET A 36 -4.94 10.14 -0.31
N LEU A 37 -3.66 10.37 -0.58
CA LEU A 37 -3.01 11.66 -0.36
C LEU A 37 -3.66 12.79 -1.17
N LYS A 38 -4.00 12.53 -2.44
CA LYS A 38 -4.69 13.50 -3.30
C LYS A 38 -6.09 13.81 -2.77
N ILE A 39 -6.83 12.78 -2.35
CA ILE A 39 -8.15 12.95 -1.74
C ILE A 39 -8.04 13.78 -0.47
N ASN A 40 -7.12 13.42 0.44
CA ASN A 40 -6.90 14.15 1.69
C ASN A 40 -6.56 15.63 1.45
N LYS A 41 -5.68 15.92 0.49
CA LYS A 41 -5.34 17.31 0.12
C LYS A 41 -6.54 18.09 -0.42
N ILE A 42 -7.38 17.47 -1.25
CA ILE A 42 -8.58 18.13 -1.79
C ILE A 42 -9.57 18.44 -0.67
N LEU A 43 -9.81 17.47 0.23
CA LEU A 43 -10.73 17.64 1.36
C LEU A 43 -10.25 18.71 2.35
N ALA A 44 -8.96 18.69 2.70
CA ALA A 44 -8.35 19.66 3.61
C ALA A 44 -8.43 21.11 3.10
N ILE A 45 -8.59 21.31 1.79
CA ILE A 45 -8.82 22.63 1.18
C ILE A 45 -10.32 22.93 1.07
N SER A 46 -11.11 21.96 0.60
CA SER A 46 -12.52 22.18 0.29
C SER A 46 -13.38 22.38 1.54
N GLY A 47 -13.07 21.71 2.66
CA GLY A 47 -13.78 21.90 3.93
C GLY A 47 -13.75 23.35 4.40
N PRO A 48 -12.55 23.91 4.70
CA PRO A 48 -12.40 25.32 5.08
C PRO A 48 -12.94 26.31 4.05
N LEU A 49 -12.73 26.05 2.75
CA LEU A 49 -13.23 26.93 1.68
C LEU A 49 -14.76 26.99 1.66
N LEU A 50 -15.43 25.85 1.70
CA LEU A 50 -16.89 25.76 1.70
C LEU A 50 -17.49 26.37 2.98
N THR A 51 -16.86 26.14 4.14
CA THR A 51 -17.24 26.79 5.40
C THR A 51 -17.10 28.30 5.31
N GLY A 52 -16.02 28.81 4.70
CA GLY A 52 -15.84 30.25 4.47
C GLY A 52 -16.92 30.86 3.58
N ILE A 53 -17.27 30.19 2.46
CA ILE A 53 -18.35 30.62 1.56
C ILE A 53 -19.69 30.62 2.31
N ALA A 54 -19.97 29.59 3.09
CA ALA A 54 -21.19 29.50 3.89
C ALA A 54 -21.27 30.65 4.92
N ALA A 55 -20.17 30.95 5.61
CA ALA A 55 -20.09 32.02 6.58
C ALA A 55 -20.35 33.40 5.95
N ILE A 56 -19.69 33.73 4.83
CA ILE A 56 -19.90 34.99 4.11
C ILE A 56 -21.33 35.05 3.54
N GLY A 57 -21.81 33.98 2.91
CA GLY A 57 -23.16 33.93 2.34
C GLY A 57 -24.26 34.09 3.40
N SER A 58 -24.02 33.59 4.63
CA SER A 58 -24.97 33.69 5.73
C SER A 58 -25.30 35.14 6.13
N THR A 59 -24.37 36.08 5.95
CA THR A 59 -24.61 37.50 6.27
C THR A 59 -25.54 38.19 5.27
N PHE A 60 -25.80 37.56 4.12
CA PHE A 60 -26.65 38.09 3.04
C PHE A 60 -28.00 37.37 2.90
N VAL A 61 -28.34 36.45 3.83
CA VAL A 61 -29.57 35.64 3.80
C VAL A 61 -30.86 36.47 3.74
N GLY A 62 -30.82 37.75 4.15
CA GLY A 62 -31.96 38.68 4.07
C GLY A 62 -32.10 39.46 2.75
N ASN A 63 -31.15 39.41 1.81
CA ASN A 63 -31.08 40.29 0.63
C ASN A 63 -31.41 39.61 -0.72
N GLY A 64 -31.75 38.31 -0.75
CA GLY A 64 -32.19 37.63 -1.97
C GLY A 64 -32.08 36.10 -1.90
N SER A 65 -33.00 35.40 -2.59
CA SER A 65 -33.15 33.93 -2.54
C SER A 65 -31.88 33.16 -2.93
N TRP A 66 -31.07 33.67 -3.87
CA TRP A 66 -29.92 32.95 -4.42
C TRP A 66 -28.70 32.91 -3.50
N ALA A 67 -28.43 33.98 -2.74
CA ALA A 67 -27.31 34.03 -1.79
C ALA A 67 -27.54 33.08 -0.61
N ALA A 68 -28.78 33.00 -0.12
CA ALA A 68 -29.18 32.06 0.92
C ALA A 68 -29.06 30.60 0.44
N ILE A 69 -29.48 30.29 -0.80
CA ILE A 69 -29.35 28.95 -1.38
C ILE A 69 -27.86 28.54 -1.49
N ILE A 70 -26.99 29.43 -1.98
CA ILE A 70 -25.55 29.16 -2.08
C ILE A 70 -24.95 28.92 -0.69
N ALA A 71 -25.31 29.73 0.31
CA ALA A 71 -24.79 29.58 1.68
C ALA A 71 -25.17 28.23 2.30
N VAL A 72 -26.43 27.83 2.17
CA VAL A 72 -26.93 26.53 2.67
C VAL A 72 -26.26 25.37 1.94
N ALA A 73 -26.17 25.44 0.61
CA ALA A 73 -25.51 24.40 -0.18
C ALA A 73 -24.02 24.26 0.18
N ALA A 74 -23.30 25.38 0.31
CA ALA A 74 -21.90 25.38 0.72
C ALA A 74 -21.73 24.85 2.16
N GLY A 75 -22.61 25.24 3.09
CA GLY A 75 -22.55 24.77 4.48
C GLY A 75 -22.82 23.27 4.62
N ALA A 76 -23.78 22.75 3.84
CA ALA A 76 -24.08 21.32 3.79
C ALA A 76 -22.90 20.52 3.20
N LEU A 77 -22.33 20.98 2.09
CA LEU A 77 -21.16 20.34 1.48
C LEU A 77 -19.92 20.43 2.37
N GLY A 78 -19.67 21.57 3.01
CA GLY A 78 -18.56 21.73 3.96
C GLY A 78 -18.69 20.79 5.15
N SER A 79 -19.90 20.64 5.69
CA SER A 79 -20.18 19.66 6.76
C SER A 79 -19.94 18.22 6.31
N ALA A 80 -20.37 17.86 5.09
CA ALA A 80 -20.15 16.53 4.53
C ALA A 80 -18.66 16.23 4.30
N VAL A 81 -17.91 17.19 3.76
CA VAL A 81 -16.45 17.10 3.58
C VAL A 81 -15.75 16.92 4.93
N ASN A 82 -16.07 17.74 5.93
CA ASN A 82 -15.48 17.64 7.26
C ASN A 82 -15.78 16.28 7.91
N ALA A 83 -17.04 15.82 7.82
CA ALA A 83 -17.45 14.52 8.34
C ALA A 83 -16.74 13.36 7.63
N PHE A 84 -16.53 13.44 6.31
CA PHE A 84 -15.82 12.42 5.56
C PHE A 84 -14.32 12.40 5.89
N GLU A 85 -13.68 13.57 6.00
CA GLU A 85 -12.26 13.69 6.35
C GLU A 85 -11.97 13.13 7.75
N HIS A 86 -12.75 13.56 8.75
CA HIS A 86 -12.52 13.21 10.15
C HIS A 86 -13.14 11.86 10.53
N GLY A 87 -14.36 11.58 10.08
CA GLY A 87 -15.06 10.34 10.36
C GLY A 87 -14.53 9.16 9.56
N GLY A 88 -14.07 9.39 8.33
CA GLY A 88 -13.44 8.36 7.48
C GLY A 88 -11.96 8.14 7.79
N GLN A 89 -11.37 8.94 8.70
CA GLN A 89 -9.94 8.90 9.05
C GLN A 89 -9.04 8.80 7.81
N VAL A 90 -9.33 9.62 6.79
CA VAL A 90 -8.70 9.56 5.46
C VAL A 90 -7.17 9.67 5.55
N GLY A 91 -6.68 10.50 6.48
CA GLY A 91 -5.26 10.62 6.79
C GLY A 91 -4.63 9.32 7.33
N MET A 92 -5.33 8.59 8.20
CA MET A 92 -4.85 7.29 8.73
C MET A 92 -4.82 6.22 7.64
N VAL A 93 -5.80 6.22 6.72
CA VAL A 93 -5.82 5.29 5.58
C VAL A 93 -4.67 5.58 4.60
N PHE A 94 -4.36 6.86 4.34
CA PHE A 94 -3.15 7.23 3.59
C PHE A 94 -1.88 6.67 4.25
N GLU A 95 -1.74 6.89 5.55
CA GLU A 95 -0.59 6.41 6.32
C GLU A 95 -0.50 4.88 6.33
N MET A 96 -1.63 4.17 6.38
CA MET A 96 -1.67 2.71 6.27
C MET A 96 -1.09 2.23 4.92
N TYR A 97 -1.55 2.79 3.80
CA TYR A 97 -1.03 2.41 2.48
C TYR A 97 0.45 2.78 2.30
N ARG A 98 0.85 3.96 2.79
CA ARG A 98 2.25 4.40 2.79
C ARG A 98 3.13 3.45 3.63
N ASN A 99 2.65 3.05 4.80
CA ASN A 99 3.34 2.13 5.69
C ASN A 99 3.48 0.73 5.06
N ASN A 100 2.42 0.22 4.44
CA ASN A 100 2.47 -1.07 3.75
C ASN A 100 3.50 -1.06 2.61
N ALA A 101 3.50 -0.03 1.76
CA ALA A 101 4.51 0.11 0.71
C ALA A 101 5.95 0.15 1.28
N GLY A 102 6.15 0.86 2.39
CA GLY A 102 7.43 0.89 3.10
C GLY A 102 7.84 -0.45 3.69
N PHE A 103 6.91 -1.18 4.32
CA PHE A 103 7.13 -2.51 4.85
C PHE A 103 7.59 -3.50 3.76
N PHE A 104 6.91 -3.50 2.62
CA PHE A 104 7.28 -4.38 1.50
C PHE A 104 8.62 -4.00 0.87
N ARG A 105 8.98 -2.72 0.87
CA ARG A 105 10.30 -2.27 0.43
C ARG A 105 11.44 -2.71 1.35
N LEU A 106 11.21 -2.68 2.67
CA LEU A 106 12.17 -3.24 3.63
C LEU A 106 12.30 -4.77 3.48
N LEU A 107 11.20 -5.45 3.17
CA LEU A 107 11.23 -6.88 2.85
C LEU A 107 12.04 -7.16 1.59
N GLU A 108 11.80 -6.42 0.51
CA GLU A 108 12.58 -6.48 -0.73
C GLU A 108 14.08 -6.33 -0.44
N GLU A 109 14.47 -5.24 0.24
CA GLU A 109 15.87 -4.95 0.59
C GLU A 109 16.47 -6.07 1.45
N SER A 110 15.71 -6.64 2.38
CA SER A 110 16.15 -7.77 3.20
C SER A 110 16.41 -9.04 2.38
N ILE A 111 15.58 -9.33 1.38
CA ILE A 111 15.77 -10.50 0.53
C ILE A 111 16.93 -10.28 -0.42
N GLU A 112 17.02 -9.10 -1.06
CA GLU A 112 18.13 -8.77 -1.95
C GLU A 112 19.47 -8.82 -1.24
N GLY A 113 19.60 -8.17 -0.09
CA GLY A 113 20.83 -8.20 0.70
C GLY A 113 21.23 -9.62 1.11
N THR A 114 20.26 -10.48 1.42
CA THR A 114 20.53 -11.89 1.73
C THR A 114 21.02 -12.67 0.50
N LEU A 115 20.46 -12.42 -0.68
CA LEU A 115 20.87 -13.07 -1.92
C LEU A 115 22.20 -12.54 -2.47
N GLU A 116 22.58 -11.31 -2.15
CA GLU A 116 23.85 -10.68 -2.56
C GLU A 116 25.05 -11.09 -1.68
N GLU A 117 24.82 -11.40 -0.40
CA GLU A 117 25.88 -11.88 0.51
C GLU A 117 26.46 -13.20 -0.01
N LYS A 118 27.75 -13.26 -0.35
CA LYS A 118 28.36 -14.48 -0.91
C LYS A 118 28.80 -15.47 0.16
N ASP A 119 29.01 -14.99 1.38
CA ASP A 119 29.43 -15.79 2.51
C ASP A 119 28.21 -16.45 3.18
N LEU A 120 28.03 -17.74 2.92
CA LEU A 120 26.91 -18.51 3.46
C LEU A 120 26.89 -18.56 4.99
N GLU A 121 28.02 -18.37 5.68
CA GLU A 121 28.08 -18.35 7.15
C GLU A 121 27.53 -17.04 7.74
N LYS A 122 27.54 -15.96 6.96
CA LYS A 122 26.94 -14.66 7.33
C LYS A 122 25.45 -14.58 7.03
N ARG A 123 24.94 -15.44 6.13
CA ARG A 123 23.51 -15.52 5.84
C ARG A 123 22.77 -16.14 7.01
N GLU A 124 21.55 -15.65 7.25
CA GLU A 124 20.58 -16.43 8.01
C GLU A 124 20.36 -17.78 7.32
N ASN A 125 20.10 -18.83 8.11
CA ASN A 125 19.79 -20.14 7.58
C ASN A 125 18.61 -20.07 6.60
N GLY A 126 18.76 -20.66 5.41
CA GLY A 126 17.78 -20.53 4.32
C GLY A 126 16.36 -20.96 4.70
N GLU A 127 16.20 -22.07 5.45
CA GLU A 127 14.89 -22.57 5.86
C GLU A 127 14.23 -21.64 6.89
N LEU A 128 15.03 -21.10 7.82
CA LEU A 128 14.54 -20.10 8.79
C LEU A 128 14.15 -18.79 8.10
N PHE A 129 14.93 -18.39 7.11
CA PHE A 129 14.67 -17.21 6.29
C PHE A 129 13.36 -17.37 5.49
N GLU A 130 13.17 -18.52 4.83
CA GLU A 130 11.93 -18.86 4.12
C GLU A 130 10.72 -18.80 5.05
N MET A 131 10.82 -19.43 6.24
CA MET A 131 9.75 -19.41 7.24
C MET A 131 9.45 -18.00 7.73
N LYS A 132 10.46 -17.17 7.97
CA LYS A 132 10.30 -15.76 8.35
C LYS A 132 9.55 -14.98 7.29
N LEU A 133 9.88 -15.16 6.01
CA LEU A 133 9.17 -14.52 4.91
C LEU A 133 7.73 -15.00 4.80
N ALA A 134 7.50 -16.31 4.87
CA ALA A 134 6.16 -16.88 4.84
C ALA A 134 5.26 -16.25 5.93
N LEU A 135 5.78 -16.09 7.16
CA LEU A 135 5.09 -15.39 8.24
C LEU A 135 4.85 -13.92 7.92
N LYS A 136 5.85 -13.19 7.42
CA LYS A 136 5.73 -11.77 7.05
C LYS A 136 4.76 -11.53 5.88
N PHE A 137 4.54 -12.53 5.03
CA PHE A 137 3.55 -12.50 3.95
C PHE A 137 2.19 -13.10 4.36
N GLY A 138 2.07 -13.69 5.56
CA GLY A 138 0.84 -14.38 5.98
C GLY A 138 0.51 -15.62 5.14
N ARG A 139 1.54 -16.32 4.67
CA ARG A 139 1.43 -17.53 3.85
C ARG A 139 2.01 -18.74 4.58
N SER A 140 1.53 -19.94 4.23
CA SER A 140 2.28 -21.16 4.52
C SER A 140 3.48 -21.28 3.59
N LEU A 141 4.49 -22.10 3.96
CA LEU A 141 5.65 -22.39 3.10
C LEU A 141 5.20 -22.90 1.71
N SER A 142 4.25 -23.83 1.66
CA SER A 142 3.70 -24.35 0.41
C SER A 142 3.05 -23.28 -0.47
N GLN A 143 2.34 -22.31 0.13
CA GLN A 143 1.74 -21.20 -0.60
C GLN A 143 2.78 -20.19 -1.10
N LEU A 144 3.90 -20.05 -0.39
CA LEU A 144 5.00 -19.19 -0.80
C LEU A 144 5.75 -19.80 -2.00
N LYS A 145 6.03 -21.11 -1.98
CA LYS A 145 6.60 -21.83 -3.13
C LYS A 145 5.69 -21.81 -4.35
N GLU A 146 4.40 -22.04 -4.13
CA GLU A 146 3.41 -21.96 -5.22
C GLU A 146 3.34 -20.55 -5.83
N LEU A 147 3.45 -19.50 -5.02
CA LEU A 147 3.54 -18.12 -5.50
C LEU A 147 4.77 -17.93 -6.40
N ALA A 148 5.95 -18.38 -5.95
CA ALA A 148 7.18 -18.32 -6.74
C ALA A 148 7.01 -19.05 -8.09
N ARG A 149 6.47 -20.27 -8.07
CA ARG A 149 6.22 -21.07 -9.27
C ARG A 149 5.28 -20.38 -10.26
N LYS A 150 4.17 -19.81 -9.78
CA LYS A 150 3.23 -19.08 -10.64
C LYS A 150 3.83 -17.78 -11.19
N SER A 151 4.63 -17.08 -10.38
CA SER A 151 5.38 -15.89 -10.81
C SER A 151 6.34 -16.23 -11.96
N ALA A 152 7.15 -17.29 -11.78
CA ALA A 152 8.05 -17.80 -12.80
C ALA A 152 7.32 -18.22 -14.09
N TYR A 153 6.19 -18.93 -13.95
CA TYR A 153 5.36 -19.35 -15.08
C TYR A 153 4.80 -18.15 -15.86
N SER A 154 4.21 -17.18 -15.15
CA SER A 154 3.63 -15.98 -15.78
C SER A 154 4.69 -15.17 -16.53
N ARG A 155 5.91 -15.10 -15.99
CA ARG A 155 7.06 -14.46 -16.63
C ARG A 155 7.46 -15.17 -17.93
N LYS A 156 7.45 -16.51 -17.95
CA LYS A 156 7.77 -17.32 -19.15
C LYS A 156 6.71 -17.18 -20.24
N GLU A 157 5.44 -17.16 -19.86
CA GLU A 157 4.31 -17.05 -20.79
C GLU A 157 4.03 -15.60 -21.23
N GLY A 158 4.67 -14.61 -20.61
CA GLY A 158 4.41 -13.19 -20.86
C GLY A 158 3.02 -12.74 -20.42
N THR A 159 2.40 -13.46 -19.49
CA THR A 159 1.05 -13.16 -18.98
C THR A 159 1.11 -12.25 -17.76
N SER A 160 0.04 -11.48 -17.53
CA SER A 160 -0.06 -10.64 -16.34
C SER A 160 -0.25 -11.48 -15.08
N PHE A 161 0.61 -11.28 -14.08
CA PHE A 161 0.47 -11.88 -12.77
C PHE A 161 -0.18 -10.90 -11.78
N ASP A 162 -1.34 -11.24 -11.25
CA ASP A 162 -2.16 -10.33 -10.42
C ASP A 162 -2.21 -10.70 -8.93
N GLU A 163 -1.56 -11.79 -8.51
CA GLU A 163 -1.55 -12.20 -7.10
C GLU A 163 -0.52 -11.37 -6.30
N PHE A 164 -0.91 -10.87 -5.12
CA PHE A 164 -0.01 -10.21 -4.18
C PHE A 164 0.89 -11.21 -3.46
N ALA A 165 2.10 -10.79 -3.09
CA ALA A 165 2.94 -11.61 -2.23
C ALA A 165 2.33 -11.72 -0.83
N SER A 166 1.82 -10.62 -0.29
CA SER A 166 1.11 -10.62 1.00
C SER A 166 -0.30 -11.18 0.93
N LYS A 167 -0.73 -11.82 2.02
CA LYS A 167 -2.13 -12.13 2.34
C LYS A 167 -2.64 -11.43 3.61
N LEU A 168 -1.80 -10.64 4.26
CA LEU A 168 -2.11 -10.05 5.57
C LEU A 168 -2.99 -8.80 5.49
N PHE A 169 -2.94 -8.05 4.39
CA PHE A 169 -3.61 -6.75 4.22
C PHE A 169 -4.17 -6.61 2.81
#